data_AF-A0A939FCJ0-F1
#
_entry.id   AF-A0A939FCJ0-F1
#
_cell.length_a   1.000
_cell.length_b   1.000
_cell.length_c   1.000
_cell.angle_alpha   90.00
_cell.angle_beta   90.00
_cell.angle_gamma   90.00
#
_symmetry.space_group_name_H-M   'P 1'
#
loop_
_entity.id
_entity.type
_entity.pdbx_description
1 polymer ?
#
loop_
_entity_poly.entity_id
_entity_poly.type
_entity_poly.pdbx_seq_one_letter_code
_entity_poly.pdbx_strand_id
1 'polypeptide(L)'
;EDGPWVQHINGEGTDAPGRNNNCVDVALSTADTLSGNPTAAAARTPDTGPDGLPSDRGETNGRNRIENALGARFSDMGDGRNAFNRLENTLRDSGHGSQAVIITQDANGRAHAWNAVNHNGRITYIDAQTGRTSRTPLHDGKNGVFAVPLDANRRPVSPQTTPTATDASKSGSSPKRDSPNSPNSPTESRRAPEAPAGAPYPTAEDTPHPRDEPNRTNHPRLGAPETAKSTPHHGMHPMPDQQHLRTTNNVRQVGMDHVHQQLNDWMEPRTVQHPDGTETTRIPLVDALQAGTPPNSADGSPAPVTLRRSDLERLLPGFADMHPGEQGAVVASLARLSLKFHEAHAVGASPEHSADQPSRGAEAHAKAQWPARNRDEQELKDSIIAEFDKSGIAGALRDSGEHRPDFTGRNYAVIEVHDPTTGEISYLVDSSYPNVTGEKGKHSESNILDYLEKVNATREDGKKYEPLSLYTDREPCGFGQGHANCSNALSQRIPGVDVFYGTGYRKNGELVDGASPGVNRKALYDRDLAKNMAALGKVWVRAMGEGGLRVPAQS
;
A
#
# COMPACT_ATOMS: atom_id res chain seq x y z
N GLU A 1 -23.55 15.11 -5.21
CA GLU A 1 -23.22 14.06 -4.22
C GLU A 1 -24.46 13.83 -3.38
N ASP A 2 -24.84 12.57 -3.16
CA ASP A 2 -25.88 12.22 -2.19
C ASP A 2 -25.28 12.46 -0.80
N GLY A 3 -25.94 13.28 0.04
CA GLY A 3 -25.46 13.61 1.38
C GLY A 3 -25.23 12.38 2.27
N PRO A 4 -24.72 12.55 3.51
CA PRO A 4 -24.25 11.43 4.35
C PRO A 4 -25.39 10.62 4.99
N TRP A 5 -26.37 10.17 4.20
CA TRP A 5 -27.59 9.49 4.68
C TRP A 5 -27.32 8.19 5.45
N VAL A 6 -26.21 7.50 5.15
CA VAL A 6 -25.80 6.26 5.83
C VAL A 6 -25.61 6.47 7.32
N GLN A 7 -25.01 7.60 7.73
CA GLN A 7 -24.80 7.90 9.15
C GLN A 7 -26.12 8.16 9.89
N HIS A 8 -27.14 8.65 9.18
CA HIS A 8 -28.46 8.97 9.76
C HIS A 8 -29.29 7.72 10.07
N ILE A 9 -28.94 6.55 9.52
CA ILE A 9 -29.56 5.28 9.92
C ILE A 9 -29.28 5.00 11.40
N ASN A 10 -28.10 5.35 11.92
CA ASN A 10 -27.79 5.25 13.36
C ASN A 10 -28.19 6.52 14.15
N GLY A 11 -29.12 7.33 13.63
CA GLY A 11 -29.64 8.51 14.33
C GLY A 11 -28.55 9.55 14.62
N GLU A 12 -28.26 9.75 15.92
CA GLU A 12 -27.24 10.70 16.41
C GLU A 12 -25.80 10.19 16.26
N GLY A 13 -25.61 8.96 15.75
CA GLY A 13 -24.30 8.38 15.49
C GLY A 13 -23.75 7.57 16.66
N THR A 14 -22.56 6.98 16.45
CA THR A 14 -21.97 6.00 17.37
C THR A 14 -21.62 6.56 18.76
N ASP A 15 -21.44 7.87 18.89
CA ASP A 15 -21.02 8.50 20.15
C ASP A 15 -22.18 8.70 21.14
N ALA A 16 -23.42 8.57 20.66
CA ALA A 16 -24.60 8.68 21.51
C ALA A 16 -24.85 7.38 22.32
N PRO A 17 -25.39 7.48 23.56
CA PRO A 17 -25.58 6.33 24.44
C PRO A 17 -26.34 5.18 23.78
N GLY A 18 -25.76 3.98 23.83
CA GLY A 18 -26.38 2.76 23.28
C GLY A 18 -26.32 2.63 21.75
N ARG A 19 -25.65 3.55 21.05
CA ARG A 19 -25.48 3.50 19.58
C ARG A 19 -24.11 3.02 19.12
N ASN A 20 -23.18 2.81 20.04
CA ASN A 20 -21.88 2.17 19.81
C ASN A 20 -21.96 0.63 19.84
N ASN A 21 -23.05 0.05 20.35
CA ASN A 21 -23.18 -1.40 20.54
C ASN A 21 -24.47 -1.99 19.93
N ASN A 22 -25.16 -1.23 19.07
CA ASN A 22 -26.42 -1.61 18.40
C ASN A 22 -26.24 -2.19 16.98
N CYS A 23 -25.07 -2.75 16.64
CA CYS A 23 -24.71 -3.15 15.27
C CYS A 23 -25.74 -4.08 14.60
N VAL A 24 -26.40 -4.94 15.37
CA VAL A 24 -27.49 -5.82 14.89
C VAL A 24 -28.68 -5.01 14.38
N ASP A 25 -29.13 -4.03 15.15
CA ASP A 25 -30.29 -3.20 14.82
C ASP A 25 -29.98 -2.27 13.64
N VAL A 26 -28.76 -1.74 13.60
CA VAL A 26 -28.24 -0.96 12.49
C VAL A 26 -28.18 -1.78 11.20
N ALA A 27 -27.68 -3.02 11.25
CA ALA A 27 -27.56 -3.85 10.06
C ALA A 27 -28.93 -4.25 9.48
N LEU A 28 -29.91 -4.51 10.35
CA LEU A 28 -31.31 -4.75 9.94
C LEU A 28 -31.95 -3.48 9.37
N SER A 29 -31.81 -2.34 10.04
CA SER A 29 -32.36 -1.06 9.58
C SER A 29 -31.76 -0.60 8.25
N THR A 30 -30.48 -0.90 8.02
CA THR A 30 -29.83 -0.67 6.73
C THR A 30 -30.43 -1.56 5.65
N ALA A 31 -30.68 -2.84 5.95
CA ALA A 31 -31.33 -3.75 5.00
C ALA A 31 -32.78 -3.35 4.67
N ASP A 32 -33.55 -2.88 5.65
CA ASP A 32 -34.87 -2.27 5.45
C ASP A 32 -34.79 -1.06 4.51
N THR A 33 -33.88 -0.13 4.81
CA THR A 33 -33.72 1.13 4.07
C THR A 33 -33.33 0.88 2.62
N LEU A 34 -32.37 -0.02 2.38
CA LEU A 34 -31.95 -0.41 1.03
C LEU A 34 -33.06 -1.12 0.24
N SER A 35 -34.03 -1.73 0.93
CA SER A 35 -35.19 -2.37 0.32
C SER A 35 -36.38 -1.42 0.10
N GLY A 36 -36.19 -0.11 0.30
CA GLY A 36 -37.23 0.89 0.12
C GLY A 36 -38.13 1.11 1.35
N ASN A 37 -37.75 0.64 2.53
CA ASN A 37 -38.41 0.92 3.80
C ASN A 37 -37.49 1.74 4.72
N PRO A 38 -37.42 3.08 4.59
CA PRO A 38 -36.54 3.92 5.39
C PRO A 38 -36.75 3.68 6.89
N THR A 39 -35.73 3.12 7.55
CA THR A 39 -35.81 2.66 8.94
C THR A 39 -34.63 3.19 9.72
N ALA A 40 -34.90 3.84 10.84
CA ALA A 40 -33.86 4.31 11.77
C ALA A 40 -33.57 3.23 12.81
N ALA A 41 -32.30 3.01 13.11
CA ALA A 41 -31.86 2.07 14.12
C ALA A 41 -32.14 2.61 15.53
N ALA A 42 -32.66 1.73 16.38
CA ALA A 42 -32.81 1.96 17.80
C ALA A 42 -31.43 1.95 18.49
N ALA A 43 -31.27 2.83 19.49
CA ALA A 43 -30.19 2.69 20.46
C ALA A 43 -30.50 1.49 21.37
N ARG A 44 -29.47 0.79 21.83
CA ARG A 44 -29.62 -0.20 22.89
C ARG A 44 -29.89 0.48 24.21
N THR A 45 -30.79 -0.10 25.00
CA THR A 45 -30.83 0.20 26.43
C THR A 45 -29.52 -0.27 27.06
N PRO A 46 -28.79 0.59 27.79
CA PRO A 46 -27.55 0.18 28.44
C PRO A 46 -27.77 -0.99 29.39
N ASP A 47 -27.23 -2.16 29.05
CA ASP A 47 -27.12 -3.26 30.02
C ASP A 47 -26.02 -2.86 31.01
N THR A 48 -26.32 -2.81 32.31
CA THR A 48 -25.29 -2.47 33.30
C THR A 48 -24.54 -3.72 33.75
N GLY A 49 -23.21 -3.61 33.86
CA GLY A 49 -22.37 -4.63 34.50
C GLY A 49 -22.61 -4.69 36.02
N PRO A 50 -22.00 -5.67 36.72
CA PRO A 50 -22.02 -5.74 38.18
C PRO A 50 -21.47 -4.49 38.89
N ASP A 51 -20.68 -3.69 38.18
CA ASP A 51 -20.09 -2.41 38.57
C ASP A 51 -21.01 -1.20 38.31
N GLY A 52 -22.21 -1.42 37.75
CA GLY A 52 -23.17 -0.37 37.42
C GLY A 52 -22.83 0.42 36.15
N LEU A 53 -21.75 0.07 35.44
CA LEU A 53 -21.35 0.75 34.21
C LEU A 53 -22.09 0.18 33.00
N PRO A 54 -22.49 1.01 32.02
CA PRO A 54 -23.00 0.57 30.73
C PRO A 54 -22.03 -0.41 30.04
N SER A 55 -22.54 -1.58 29.66
CA SER A 55 -21.79 -2.55 28.89
C SER A 55 -21.63 -2.08 27.44
N ASP A 56 -20.41 -2.20 26.93
CA ASP A 56 -20.07 -2.01 25.52
C ASP A 56 -20.36 -3.24 24.65
N ARG A 57 -20.89 -4.33 25.25
CA ARG A 57 -21.14 -5.58 24.54
C ARG A 57 -22.28 -5.41 23.54
N GLY A 58 -22.17 -6.12 22.41
CA GLY A 58 -23.24 -6.26 21.43
C GLY A 58 -24.44 -7.05 21.97
N GLU A 59 -25.52 -7.10 21.19
CA GLU A 59 -26.76 -7.78 21.56
C GLU A 59 -26.56 -9.29 21.80
N THR A 60 -26.96 -9.78 22.97
CA THR A 60 -27.03 -11.23 23.25
C THR A 60 -28.02 -11.90 22.28
N ASN A 61 -27.59 -12.98 21.62
CA ASN A 61 -28.36 -13.67 20.57
C ASN A 61 -28.61 -12.86 19.28
N GLY A 62 -27.82 -11.81 19.01
CA GLY A 62 -27.96 -10.96 17.82
C GLY A 62 -27.98 -11.72 16.48
N ARG A 63 -27.18 -12.78 16.33
CA ARG A 63 -27.21 -13.66 15.15
C ARG A 63 -28.60 -14.26 14.92
N ASN A 64 -29.20 -14.85 15.96
CA ASN A 64 -30.54 -15.46 15.87
C ASN A 64 -31.60 -14.43 15.51
N ARG A 65 -31.50 -13.21 16.05
CA ARG A 65 -32.42 -12.11 15.71
C ARG A 65 -32.34 -11.77 14.22
N ILE A 66 -31.13 -11.63 13.67
CA ILE A 66 -30.94 -11.35 12.24
C ILE A 66 -31.49 -12.49 11.39
N GLU A 67 -31.16 -13.73 11.72
CA GLU A 67 -31.63 -14.89 10.97
C GLU A 67 -33.17 -15.00 10.97
N ASN A 68 -33.82 -14.73 12.10
CA ASN A 68 -35.27 -14.69 12.22
C ASN A 68 -35.89 -13.54 11.41
N ALA A 69 -35.28 -12.35 11.45
CA ALA A 69 -35.78 -11.17 10.74
C ALA A 69 -35.63 -11.29 9.21
N LEU A 70 -34.56 -11.93 8.75
CA LEU A 70 -34.31 -12.13 7.31
C LEU A 70 -34.91 -13.44 6.77
N GLY A 71 -35.36 -14.34 7.65
CA GLY A 71 -35.94 -15.63 7.26
C GLY A 71 -34.92 -16.64 6.71
N ALA A 72 -33.63 -16.49 7.01
CA ALA A 72 -32.57 -17.40 6.58
C ALA A 72 -31.42 -17.47 7.57
N ARG A 73 -30.72 -18.61 7.57
CA ARG A 73 -29.48 -18.77 8.33
C ARG A 73 -28.33 -18.06 7.63
N PHE A 74 -27.37 -17.58 8.41
CA PHE A 74 -26.10 -17.12 7.87
C PHE A 74 -25.36 -18.28 7.19
N SER A 75 -24.93 -18.03 5.96
CA SER A 75 -23.99 -18.91 5.26
C SER A 75 -22.58 -18.58 5.68
N ASP A 76 -21.78 -19.62 5.93
CA ASP A 76 -20.34 -19.49 6.11
C ASP A 76 -19.69 -19.25 4.75
N MET A 77 -19.19 -18.03 4.53
CA MET A 77 -18.48 -17.68 3.32
C MET A 77 -17.00 -18.05 3.41
N GLY A 78 -16.50 -18.58 4.53
CA GLY A 78 -15.09 -18.82 4.82
C GLY A 78 -14.35 -17.55 5.26
N ASP A 79 -13.02 -17.56 5.11
CA ASP A 79 -12.16 -16.49 5.62
C ASP A 79 -11.57 -15.57 4.53
N GLY A 80 -11.31 -14.33 4.94
CA GLY A 80 -10.54 -13.35 4.21
C GLY A 80 -11.12 -12.97 2.84
N ARG A 81 -10.25 -12.54 1.92
CA ARG A 81 -10.68 -11.99 0.63
C ARG A 81 -11.49 -12.98 -0.23
N ASN A 82 -11.19 -14.26 -0.14
CA ASN A 82 -11.93 -15.29 -0.89
C ASN A 82 -13.39 -15.40 -0.44
N ALA A 83 -13.66 -15.19 0.85
CA ALA A 83 -15.01 -15.16 1.37
C ALA A 83 -15.81 -13.96 0.85
N PHE A 84 -15.18 -12.78 0.84
CA PHE A 84 -15.78 -11.60 0.23
C PHE A 84 -15.98 -11.77 -1.27
N ASN A 85 -15.05 -12.38 -2.01
CA ASN A 85 -15.23 -12.65 -3.44
C ASN A 85 -16.44 -13.55 -3.70
N ARG A 86 -16.66 -14.60 -2.88
CA ARG A 86 -17.86 -15.45 -2.95
C ARG A 86 -19.14 -14.66 -2.70
N LEU A 87 -19.14 -13.82 -1.66
CA LEU A 87 -20.27 -12.95 -1.36
C LEU A 87 -20.54 -11.96 -2.49
N GLU A 88 -19.52 -11.25 -2.96
CA GLU A 88 -19.63 -10.26 -4.03
C GLU A 88 -20.13 -10.88 -5.33
N ASN A 89 -19.65 -12.08 -5.70
CA ASN A 89 -20.15 -12.81 -6.87
C ASN A 89 -21.63 -13.19 -6.69
N THR A 90 -22.00 -13.68 -5.51
CA THR A 90 -23.41 -13.99 -5.19
C THR A 90 -24.31 -12.76 -5.36
N LEU A 91 -23.86 -11.59 -4.90
CA LEU A 91 -24.59 -10.33 -5.07
C LEU A 91 -24.63 -9.88 -6.54
N ARG A 92 -23.52 -9.97 -7.27
CA ARG A 92 -23.49 -9.63 -8.70
C ARG A 92 -24.45 -10.50 -9.51
N ASP A 93 -24.45 -11.81 -9.27
CA ASP A 93 -25.33 -12.77 -9.91
C ASP A 93 -26.80 -12.56 -9.54
N SER A 94 -27.08 -12.02 -8.36
CA SER A 94 -28.42 -11.67 -7.89
C SER A 94 -28.95 -10.34 -8.43
N GLY A 95 -28.13 -9.61 -9.20
CA GLY A 95 -28.53 -8.38 -9.91
C GLY A 95 -28.54 -7.12 -9.04
N HIS A 96 -28.81 -5.97 -9.67
CA HIS A 96 -28.93 -4.66 -9.02
C HIS A 96 -29.96 -4.71 -7.88
N GLY A 97 -29.66 -4.05 -6.77
CA GLY A 97 -30.52 -4.00 -5.58
C GLY A 97 -30.33 -5.18 -4.63
N SER A 98 -29.59 -6.22 -5.04
CA SER A 98 -29.20 -7.29 -4.12
C SER A 98 -28.26 -6.74 -3.03
N GLN A 99 -28.32 -7.36 -1.87
CA GLN A 99 -27.63 -6.88 -0.68
C GLN A 99 -27.31 -8.03 0.26
N ALA A 100 -26.52 -7.80 1.29
CA ALA A 100 -26.27 -8.79 2.33
C ALA A 100 -26.20 -8.14 3.70
N VAL A 101 -26.62 -8.89 4.71
CA VAL A 101 -26.19 -8.67 6.09
C VAL A 101 -25.00 -9.60 6.34
N ILE A 102 -23.91 -9.02 6.83
CA ILE A 102 -22.63 -9.67 7.06
C ILE A 102 -22.37 -9.65 8.57
N ILE A 103 -21.88 -10.78 9.10
CA ILE A 103 -21.21 -10.85 10.39
C ILE A 103 -19.76 -11.23 10.13
N THR A 104 -18.85 -10.39 10.62
CA THR A 104 -17.43 -10.73 10.76
C THR A 104 -17.10 -10.83 12.23
N GLN A 105 -16.15 -11.69 12.57
CA GLN A 105 -15.63 -11.79 13.94
C GLN A 105 -14.23 -11.21 13.98
N ASP A 106 -13.94 -10.44 15.03
CA ASP A 106 -12.58 -10.10 15.37
C ASP A 106 -11.84 -11.31 15.97
N ALA A 107 -10.55 -11.17 16.25
CA ALA A 107 -9.73 -12.24 16.82
C ALA A 107 -10.20 -12.69 18.22
N ASN A 108 -11.01 -11.87 18.91
CA ASN A 108 -11.59 -12.17 20.23
C ASN A 108 -12.98 -12.82 20.12
N GLY A 109 -13.44 -13.12 18.90
CA GLY A 109 -14.78 -13.62 18.64
C GLY A 109 -15.89 -12.58 18.83
N ARG A 110 -15.56 -11.28 19.01
CA ARG A 110 -16.55 -10.21 19.00
C ARG A 110 -17.08 -10.10 17.57
N ALA A 111 -18.36 -10.40 17.42
CA ALA A 111 -19.05 -10.30 16.16
C ALA A 111 -19.48 -8.84 15.90
N HIS A 112 -19.30 -8.38 14.67
CA HIS A 112 -19.83 -7.12 14.20
C HIS A 112 -20.75 -7.35 13.00
N ALA A 113 -21.95 -6.75 13.04
CA ALA A 113 -22.94 -6.86 11.99
C ALA A 113 -22.95 -5.60 11.11
N TRP A 114 -22.95 -5.79 9.79
CA TRP A 114 -22.81 -4.73 8.80
C TRP A 114 -23.37 -5.19 7.44
N ASN A 115 -23.28 -4.37 6.39
CA ASN A 115 -23.98 -4.61 5.14
C ASN A 115 -23.08 -4.51 3.90
N ALA A 116 -23.55 -5.12 2.81
CA ALA A 116 -23.10 -4.84 1.45
C ALA A 116 -24.31 -4.68 0.52
N VAL A 117 -24.19 -3.84 -0.50
CA VAL A 117 -25.23 -3.66 -1.53
C VAL A 117 -24.62 -3.64 -2.92
N ASN A 118 -25.29 -4.28 -3.86
CA ASN A 118 -24.98 -4.24 -5.27
C ASN A 118 -25.79 -3.13 -5.96
N HIS A 119 -25.11 -2.07 -6.37
CA HIS A 119 -25.70 -1.03 -7.21
C HIS A 119 -25.10 -1.11 -8.61
N ASN A 120 -25.84 -1.66 -9.57
CA ASN A 120 -25.43 -1.81 -10.98
C ASN A 120 -24.09 -2.57 -11.15
N GLY A 121 -23.92 -3.69 -10.45
CA GLY A 121 -22.70 -4.51 -10.48
C GLY A 121 -21.59 -4.01 -9.54
N ARG A 122 -21.75 -2.80 -8.96
CA ARG A 122 -20.81 -2.23 -8.00
C ARG A 122 -21.20 -2.60 -6.57
N ILE A 123 -20.38 -3.40 -5.91
CA ILE A 123 -20.56 -3.71 -4.49
C ILE A 123 -20.07 -2.52 -3.65
N THR A 124 -20.94 -2.05 -2.76
CA THR A 124 -20.62 -1.05 -1.75
C THR A 124 -20.87 -1.66 -0.39
N TYR A 125 -19.85 -1.69 0.45
CA TYR A 125 -19.93 -2.08 1.84
C TYR A 125 -20.36 -0.90 2.68
N ILE A 126 -21.25 -1.15 3.63
CA ILE A 126 -21.90 -0.13 4.45
C ILE A 126 -21.82 -0.58 5.91
N ASP A 127 -21.20 0.26 6.73
CA ASP A 127 -21.25 0.18 8.18
C ASP A 127 -21.94 1.43 8.68
N ALA A 128 -23.28 1.36 8.75
CA ALA A 128 -24.10 2.48 9.17
C ALA A 128 -23.95 2.80 10.66
N GLN A 129 -23.30 1.94 11.47
CA GLN A 129 -23.10 2.23 12.89
C GLN A 129 -22.06 3.35 13.02
N THR A 130 -21.00 3.24 12.22
CA THR A 130 -19.92 4.22 12.13
C THR A 130 -20.11 5.25 11.02
N GLY A 131 -21.13 5.07 10.16
CA GLY A 131 -21.38 5.91 8.98
C GLY A 131 -20.44 5.63 7.81
N ARG A 132 -19.57 4.62 7.89
CA ARG A 132 -18.57 4.31 6.87
C ARG A 132 -19.20 3.59 5.68
N THR A 133 -18.73 3.96 4.48
CA THR A 133 -18.97 3.19 3.26
C THR A 133 -17.64 2.94 2.55
N SER A 134 -17.54 1.83 1.82
CA SER A 134 -16.34 1.52 1.03
C SER A 134 -16.69 0.62 -0.15
N ARG A 135 -15.84 0.63 -1.19
CA ARG A 135 -15.90 -0.36 -2.29
C ARG A 135 -15.13 -1.65 -1.96
N THR A 136 -14.41 -1.66 -0.85
CA THR A 136 -13.73 -2.84 -0.30
C THR A 136 -14.35 -3.19 1.06
N PRO A 137 -14.22 -4.45 1.52
CA PRO A 137 -14.67 -4.84 2.85
C PRO A 137 -14.15 -3.89 3.93
N LEU A 138 -15.04 -3.41 4.80
CA LEU A 138 -14.73 -2.52 5.92
C LEU A 138 -14.10 -3.27 7.11
N HIS A 139 -14.29 -4.59 7.15
CA HIS A 139 -13.80 -5.52 8.17
C HIS A 139 -13.12 -6.70 7.46
N ASP A 140 -11.99 -7.19 7.99
CA ASP A 140 -11.05 -8.05 7.24
C ASP A 140 -11.53 -9.50 6.99
N GLY A 141 -12.53 -9.95 7.77
CA GLY A 141 -13.14 -11.28 7.64
C GLY A 141 -12.18 -12.44 7.91
N LYS A 142 -11.06 -12.23 8.61
CA LYS A 142 -10.04 -13.28 8.84
C LYS A 142 -10.51 -14.39 9.77
N ASN A 143 -11.50 -14.12 10.62
CA ASN A 143 -12.06 -15.09 11.57
C ASN A 143 -13.52 -15.44 11.20
N GLY A 144 -13.78 -15.64 9.92
CA GLY A 144 -15.10 -15.93 9.38
C GLY A 144 -15.81 -14.71 8.83
N VAL A 145 -16.25 -14.83 7.59
CA VAL A 145 -17.28 -14.00 6.98
C VAL A 145 -18.54 -14.84 6.92
N PHE A 146 -19.54 -14.46 7.70
CA PHE A 146 -20.86 -15.07 7.65
C PHE A 146 -21.80 -14.08 6.97
N ALA A 147 -22.56 -14.51 5.97
CA ALA A 147 -23.50 -13.61 5.31
C ALA A 147 -24.88 -14.24 5.07
N VAL A 148 -25.92 -13.40 5.14
CA VAL A 148 -27.23 -13.68 4.55
C VAL A 148 -27.36 -12.79 3.32
N PRO A 149 -27.09 -13.31 2.10
CA PRO A 149 -27.32 -12.56 0.88
C PRO A 149 -28.82 -12.54 0.56
N LEU A 150 -29.27 -11.43 0.00
CA LEU A 150 -30.65 -11.10 -0.31
C LEU A 150 -30.74 -10.57 -1.75
N ASP A 151 -31.82 -10.90 -2.45
CA ASP A 151 -32.15 -10.28 -3.74
C ASP A 151 -32.68 -8.84 -3.57
N ALA A 152 -33.00 -8.19 -4.68
CA ALA A 152 -33.55 -6.83 -4.70
C ALA A 152 -34.91 -6.68 -3.99
N ASN A 153 -35.61 -7.78 -3.73
CA ASN A 153 -36.88 -7.81 -3.00
C ASN A 153 -36.69 -8.23 -1.52
N ARG A 154 -35.44 -8.21 -1.03
CA ARG A 154 -35.08 -8.62 0.33
C ARG A 154 -35.39 -10.09 0.64
N ARG A 155 -35.35 -10.96 -0.37
CA ARG A 155 -35.54 -12.41 -0.20
C ARG A 155 -34.19 -13.11 -0.13
N PRO A 156 -33.97 -14.05 0.80
CA PRO A 156 -32.72 -14.79 0.88
C PRO A 156 -32.36 -15.53 -0.41
N VAL A 157 -31.08 -15.47 -0.78
CA VAL A 157 -30.50 -16.23 -1.90
C VAL A 157 -29.34 -17.11 -1.42
N SER A 158 -29.14 -18.25 -2.08
CA SER A 158 -28.07 -19.20 -1.71
C SER A 158 -26.73 -18.81 -2.33
N PRO A 159 -25.62 -18.76 -1.56
CA PRO A 159 -24.29 -18.50 -2.12
C PRO A 159 -23.80 -19.63 -3.04
N GLN A 160 -22.99 -19.29 -4.04
CA GLN A 160 -22.33 -20.29 -4.89
C GLN A 160 -21.22 -21.02 -4.11
N THR A 161 -21.28 -22.36 -4.09
CA THR A 161 -20.18 -23.21 -3.60
C THR A 161 -19.38 -23.72 -4.79
N THR A 162 -18.08 -23.38 -4.87
CA THR A 162 -17.18 -23.93 -5.90
C THR A 162 -16.48 -25.18 -5.35
N PRO A 163 -16.56 -26.36 -6.00
CA PRO A 163 -15.85 -27.55 -5.54
C PRO A 163 -14.35 -27.49 -5.89
N THR A 164 -13.49 -27.77 -4.92
CA THR A 164 -12.05 -27.97 -5.11
C THR A 164 -11.81 -29.22 -5.95
N ALA A 165 -11.06 -29.08 -7.05
CA ALA A 165 -10.69 -30.20 -7.92
C ALA A 165 -9.51 -30.98 -7.35
N THR A 166 -9.69 -32.28 -7.13
CA THR A 166 -8.69 -33.36 -7.26
C THR A 166 -9.42 -34.69 -7.14
N ASP A 167 -9.69 -35.35 -8.26
CA ASP A 167 -8.98 -36.57 -8.68
C ASP A 167 -9.64 -37.16 -9.93
N ALA A 168 -8.82 -37.48 -10.92
CA ALA A 168 -9.26 -38.03 -12.19
C ALA A 168 -8.90 -39.51 -12.26
N SER A 169 -9.89 -40.41 -12.22
CA SER A 169 -9.81 -41.66 -12.98
C SER A 169 -11.17 -42.34 -13.25
N LYS A 170 -11.53 -42.27 -14.54
CA LYS A 170 -12.05 -43.31 -15.46
C LYS A 170 -13.37 -44.08 -15.21
N SER A 171 -14.12 -44.07 -16.32
CA SER A 171 -15.16 -45.00 -16.83
C SER A 171 -16.54 -44.86 -16.19
N GLY A 172 -17.66 -44.75 -16.89
CA GLY A 172 -17.98 -44.76 -18.32
C GLY A 172 -19.49 -45.03 -18.44
N SER A 173 -20.13 -44.45 -19.47
CA SER A 173 -21.48 -44.79 -19.97
C SER A 173 -22.69 -44.16 -19.27
N SER A 174 -23.34 -43.23 -19.97
CA SER A 174 -24.80 -42.94 -19.90
C SER A 174 -25.56 -43.94 -20.80
N PRO A 175 -26.92 -44.05 -20.82
CA PRO A 175 -27.89 -43.00 -20.43
C PRO A 175 -29.26 -43.41 -19.84
N LYS A 176 -30.03 -42.37 -19.43
CA LYS A 176 -31.50 -42.17 -19.41
C LYS A 176 -32.32 -42.31 -18.10
N ARG A 177 -33.02 -41.20 -17.84
CA ARG A 177 -34.46 -40.97 -17.51
C ARG A 177 -34.95 -40.87 -16.05
N ASP A 178 -35.67 -39.76 -15.86
CA ASP A 178 -36.90 -39.49 -15.09
C ASP A 178 -36.90 -39.58 -13.55
N SER A 179 -37.31 -38.46 -12.92
CA SER A 179 -37.71 -38.31 -11.50
C SER A 179 -39.07 -39.01 -11.21
N PRO A 180 -39.69 -38.93 -10.01
CA PRO A 180 -39.25 -38.58 -8.63
C PRO A 180 -39.70 -39.61 -7.54
N ASN A 181 -39.05 -39.67 -6.36
CA ASN A 181 -39.73 -39.85 -5.05
C ASN A 181 -38.76 -39.94 -3.85
N SER A 182 -39.04 -39.15 -2.81
CA SER A 182 -38.70 -39.40 -1.39
C SER A 182 -39.54 -40.57 -0.83
N PRO A 183 -39.39 -41.08 0.42
CA PRO A 183 -38.50 -40.67 1.53
C PRO A 183 -37.74 -41.85 2.22
N ASN A 184 -36.70 -41.54 3.01
CA ASN A 184 -36.45 -42.10 4.37
C ASN A 184 -35.01 -41.79 4.85
N SER A 185 -34.92 -41.03 5.93
CA SER A 185 -33.85 -41.13 6.95
C SER A 185 -34.31 -42.14 8.03
N PRO A 186 -33.51 -42.54 9.05
CA PRO A 186 -32.15 -42.13 9.41
C PRO A 186 -31.20 -43.30 9.75
N THR A 187 -29.88 -43.07 9.78
CA THR A 187 -29.03 -43.64 10.84
C THR A 187 -27.71 -42.89 10.95
N GLU A 188 -27.40 -42.53 12.19
CA GLU A 188 -26.21 -41.86 12.68
C GLU A 188 -24.94 -42.70 12.52
N SER A 189 -23.79 -42.04 12.30
CA SER A 189 -22.50 -42.55 12.80
C SER A 189 -21.51 -41.41 13.06
N ARG A 190 -21.47 -41.02 14.34
CA ARG A 190 -20.34 -40.56 15.17
C ARG A 190 -19.12 -39.91 14.50
N ARG A 191 -18.97 -38.62 14.81
CA ARG A 191 -17.73 -37.82 14.78
C ARG A 191 -16.83 -38.24 15.97
N ALA A 192 -15.52 -38.32 15.72
CA ALA A 192 -14.47 -38.49 16.75
C ALA A 192 -14.20 -37.16 17.50
N PRO A 193 -13.67 -37.18 18.74
CA PRO A 193 -13.71 -36.04 19.65
C PRO A 193 -12.64 -34.98 19.35
N GLU A 194 -13.03 -33.71 19.56
CA GLU A 194 -12.14 -32.55 19.66
C GLU A 194 -11.19 -32.69 20.87
N ALA A 195 -9.95 -32.19 20.70
CA ALA A 195 -8.99 -32.01 21.78
C ALA A 195 -9.52 -31.01 22.82
N PRO A 196 -9.15 -31.13 24.11
CA PRO A 196 -9.78 -30.39 25.19
C PRO A 196 -9.42 -28.90 25.16
N ALA A 197 -10.46 -28.07 25.28
CA ALA A 197 -10.37 -26.65 25.56
C ALA A 197 -9.70 -26.43 26.93
N GLY A 198 -8.60 -25.67 26.97
CA GLY A 198 -7.92 -25.33 28.23
C GLY A 198 -6.46 -24.91 28.16
N ALA A 199 -5.88 -24.69 26.98
CA ALA A 199 -4.56 -24.04 26.92
C ALA A 199 -4.71 -22.53 27.16
N PRO A 200 -3.84 -21.90 27.98
CA PRO A 200 -3.88 -20.47 28.22
C PRO A 200 -3.67 -19.69 26.92
N TYR A 201 -4.48 -18.65 26.71
CA TYR A 201 -4.44 -17.81 25.53
C TYR A 201 -3.13 -16.99 25.45
N PRO A 202 -2.55 -16.80 24.27
CA PRO A 202 -1.52 -15.79 24.04
C PRO A 202 -2.11 -14.38 24.27
N THR A 203 -1.29 -13.47 24.78
CA THR A 203 -1.62 -12.06 25.03
C THR A 203 -1.78 -11.26 23.73
N ALA A 204 -2.21 -10.00 23.84
CA ALA A 204 -2.61 -9.05 22.78
C ALA A 204 -1.58 -8.69 21.67
N GLU A 205 -0.62 -9.57 21.36
CA GLU A 205 0.45 -9.38 20.35
C GLU A 205 0.10 -9.92 18.95
N ASP A 206 -1.08 -10.51 18.72
CA ASP A 206 -1.35 -11.39 17.56
C ASP A 206 -2.09 -10.75 16.35
N THR A 207 -2.20 -9.42 16.23
CA THR A 207 -2.51 -8.82 14.91
C THR A 207 -1.22 -8.85 14.10
N PRO A 208 -1.14 -9.52 12.92
CA PRO A 208 0.12 -9.58 12.18
C PRO A 208 0.59 -8.18 11.87
N HIS A 209 1.73 -7.78 12.44
CA HIS A 209 2.31 -6.48 12.22
C HIS A 209 2.65 -6.38 10.72
N PRO A 210 2.59 -5.20 10.08
CA PRO A 210 3.06 -5.06 8.69
C PRO A 210 4.47 -5.62 8.42
N ARG A 211 5.32 -5.78 9.44
CA ARG A 211 6.64 -6.44 9.35
C ARG A 211 6.55 -7.94 9.04
N ASP A 212 5.40 -8.56 9.31
CA ASP A 212 5.14 -9.99 9.11
C ASP A 212 4.46 -10.27 7.76
N GLU A 213 4.29 -9.26 6.90
CA GLU A 213 3.70 -9.44 5.57
C GLU A 213 4.51 -10.46 4.75
N PRO A 214 3.84 -11.43 4.08
CA PRO A 214 4.53 -12.49 3.35
C PRO A 214 5.50 -12.01 2.27
N ASN A 215 5.22 -10.87 1.61
CA ASN A 215 6.11 -10.31 0.59
C ASN A 215 7.45 -9.77 1.16
N ARG A 216 7.56 -9.57 2.48
CA ARG A 216 8.80 -9.16 3.17
C ARG A 216 9.75 -10.31 3.44
N THR A 217 9.23 -11.53 3.52
CA THR A 217 9.99 -12.72 3.92
C THR A 217 10.02 -13.81 2.85
N ASN A 218 8.99 -13.91 2.02
CA ASN A 218 8.76 -14.99 1.08
C ASN A 218 8.28 -14.47 -0.29
N HIS A 219 9.09 -13.63 -0.93
CA HIS A 219 8.84 -13.14 -2.28
C HIS A 219 9.87 -13.74 -3.27
N PRO A 220 9.46 -14.21 -4.46
CA PRO A 220 10.36 -14.94 -5.37
C PRO A 220 11.55 -14.11 -5.89
N ARG A 221 11.42 -12.78 -5.94
CA ARG A 221 12.52 -11.87 -6.31
C ARG A 221 13.28 -11.31 -5.11
N LEU A 222 12.88 -11.67 -3.89
CA LEU A 222 13.59 -11.29 -2.67
C LEU A 222 14.74 -12.28 -2.45
N GLY A 223 15.97 -11.83 -2.72
CA GLY A 223 17.17 -12.62 -2.46
C GLY A 223 17.44 -12.83 -0.96
N ALA A 224 18.33 -13.77 -0.66
CA ALA A 224 18.87 -13.93 0.69
C ALA A 224 19.58 -12.64 1.16
N PRO A 225 19.50 -12.28 2.45
CA PRO A 225 20.28 -11.18 2.99
C PRO A 225 21.78 -11.37 2.73
N GLU A 226 22.45 -10.26 2.43
CA GLU A 226 23.91 -10.23 2.37
C GLU A 226 24.53 -10.42 3.76
N THR A 227 25.67 -11.11 3.81
CA THR A 227 26.43 -11.32 5.05
C THR A 227 27.61 -10.36 5.16
N ALA A 228 28.26 -10.27 6.31
CA ALA A 228 29.48 -9.47 6.49
C ALA A 228 30.62 -9.83 5.50
N LYS A 229 30.57 -11.03 4.90
CA LYS A 229 31.49 -11.49 3.84
C LYS A 229 30.86 -11.50 2.45
N SER A 230 29.80 -10.71 2.23
CA SER A 230 29.00 -10.73 1.01
C SER A 230 29.81 -10.42 -0.25
N THR A 231 29.15 -10.67 -1.39
CA THR A 231 29.69 -10.53 -2.72
C THR A 231 30.42 -9.18 -2.89
N PRO A 232 31.67 -9.21 -3.36
CA PRO A 232 32.41 -8.00 -3.69
C PRO A 232 31.72 -7.19 -4.78
N HIS A 233 31.70 -5.87 -4.64
CA HIS A 233 31.23 -4.96 -5.68
C HIS A 233 32.44 -4.37 -6.40
N HIS A 234 32.56 -4.59 -7.71
CA HIS A 234 33.75 -4.20 -8.50
C HIS A 234 35.08 -4.62 -7.86
N GLY A 235 35.09 -5.81 -7.24
CA GLY A 235 36.25 -6.36 -6.54
C GLY A 235 36.61 -5.64 -5.23
N MET A 236 35.65 -5.00 -4.57
CA MET A 236 35.81 -4.42 -3.22
C MET A 236 34.91 -5.11 -2.19
N HIS A 237 35.50 -5.47 -1.06
CA HIS A 237 34.78 -5.89 0.13
C HIS A 237 34.00 -4.71 0.74
N PRO A 238 32.86 -4.98 1.43
CA PRO A 238 32.20 -3.96 2.21
C PRO A 238 33.16 -3.38 3.26
N MET A 239 33.04 -2.09 3.55
CA MET A 239 33.81 -1.42 4.60
C MET A 239 33.35 -1.89 6.00
N PRO A 240 34.13 -1.70 7.08
CA PRO A 240 33.75 -2.16 8.42
C PRO A 240 32.34 -1.74 8.87
N ASP A 241 31.93 -0.49 8.68
CA ASP A 241 30.56 -0.05 9.04
C ASP A 241 29.48 -0.71 8.15
N GLN A 242 29.80 -0.95 6.87
CA GLN A 242 28.92 -1.64 5.93
C GLN A 242 28.80 -3.14 6.27
N GLN A 243 29.87 -3.75 6.76
CA GLN A 243 29.84 -5.11 7.29
C GLN A 243 29.00 -5.16 8.57
N HIS A 244 29.18 -4.19 9.47
CA HIS A 244 28.40 -4.11 10.69
C HIS A 244 26.90 -3.94 10.43
N LEU A 245 26.51 -3.11 9.46
CA LEU A 245 25.11 -2.99 9.04
C LEU A 245 24.50 -4.35 8.66
N ARG A 246 25.26 -5.23 8.00
CA ARG A 246 24.82 -6.60 7.63
C ARG A 246 24.72 -7.56 8.82
N THR A 247 25.22 -7.17 9.98
CA THR A 247 25.08 -7.94 11.23
C THR A 247 23.87 -7.49 12.05
N THR A 248 23.43 -6.25 11.86
CA THR A 248 22.30 -5.66 12.61
C THR A 248 21.02 -5.60 11.79
N ASN A 249 21.12 -5.61 10.46
CA ASN A 249 20.03 -5.45 9.51
C ASN A 249 20.19 -6.45 8.37
N ASN A 250 19.06 -6.87 7.80
CA ASN A 250 19.09 -7.63 6.56
C ASN A 250 19.33 -6.67 5.39
N VAL A 251 20.50 -6.76 4.76
CA VAL A 251 20.87 -5.88 3.65
C VAL A 251 20.75 -6.61 2.32
N ARG A 252 20.12 -6.01 1.31
CA ARG A 252 19.95 -6.63 -0.02
C ARG A 252 20.09 -5.61 -1.15
N GLN A 253 20.72 -6.01 -2.25
CA GLN A 253 20.65 -5.23 -3.49
C GLN A 253 19.35 -5.53 -4.25
N VAL A 254 18.69 -4.50 -4.75
CA VAL A 254 17.48 -4.60 -5.58
C VAL A 254 17.87 -4.81 -7.05
N GLY A 255 17.19 -5.74 -7.73
CA GLY A 255 17.30 -5.92 -9.17
C GLY A 255 16.58 -4.80 -9.93
N MET A 256 17.28 -3.69 -10.18
CA MET A 256 16.68 -2.47 -10.75
C MET A 256 16.07 -2.64 -12.14
N ASP A 257 16.51 -3.62 -12.93
CA ASP A 257 15.95 -3.89 -14.26
C ASP A 257 14.45 -4.19 -14.20
N HIS A 258 14.00 -4.94 -13.19
CA HIS A 258 12.57 -5.23 -13.01
C HIS A 258 11.77 -3.99 -12.61
N VAL A 259 12.34 -3.15 -11.74
CA VAL A 259 11.72 -1.88 -11.32
C VAL A 259 11.55 -0.95 -12.52
N HIS A 260 12.59 -0.79 -13.34
CA HIS A 260 12.51 0.03 -14.55
C HIS A 260 11.53 -0.54 -15.58
N GLN A 261 11.51 -1.86 -15.77
CA GLN A 261 10.53 -2.50 -16.63
C GLN A 261 9.11 -2.22 -16.15
N GLN A 262 8.84 -2.36 -14.85
CA GLN A 262 7.51 -2.07 -14.31
C GLN A 262 7.11 -0.61 -14.48
N LEU A 263 8.02 0.33 -14.22
CA LEU A 263 7.77 1.76 -14.46
C LEU A 263 7.41 2.01 -15.94
N ASN A 264 8.09 1.34 -16.86
CA ASN A 264 7.79 1.40 -18.28
C ASN A 264 6.46 0.72 -18.64
N ASP A 265 6.10 -0.40 -18.01
CA ASP A 265 4.82 -1.08 -18.22
C ASP A 265 3.63 -0.27 -17.69
N TRP A 266 3.85 0.56 -16.67
CA TRP A 266 2.86 1.52 -16.17
C TRP A 266 2.71 2.77 -17.06
N MET A 267 3.53 2.92 -18.09
CA MET A 267 3.29 3.89 -19.16
C MET A 267 2.31 3.37 -20.22
N GLU A 268 2.03 2.07 -20.24
CA GLU A 268 1.08 1.51 -21.19
C GLU A 268 -0.35 1.96 -20.85
N PRO A 269 -1.08 2.59 -21.78
CA PRO A 269 -2.45 3.04 -21.54
C PRO A 269 -3.36 1.87 -21.19
N ARG A 270 -4.19 2.07 -20.17
CA ARG A 270 -5.18 1.08 -19.72
C ARG A 270 -6.57 1.66 -19.81
N THR A 271 -7.44 0.96 -20.52
CA THR A 271 -8.87 1.26 -20.54
C THR A 271 -9.49 0.84 -19.21
N VAL A 272 -10.10 1.79 -18.52
CA VAL A 272 -10.94 1.56 -17.36
C VAL A 272 -12.38 1.80 -17.78
N GLN A 273 -13.17 0.74 -17.73
CA GLN A 273 -14.61 0.86 -17.86
C GLN A 273 -15.19 1.39 -16.55
N HIS A 274 -15.89 2.52 -16.64
CA HIS A 274 -16.64 3.08 -15.55
C HIS A 274 -18.02 2.42 -15.44
N PRO A 275 -18.62 2.43 -14.24
CA PRO A 275 -19.94 1.84 -14.01
C PRO A 275 -21.09 2.47 -14.82
N ASP A 276 -20.90 3.66 -15.38
CA ASP A 276 -21.86 4.34 -16.26
C ASP A 276 -21.70 3.92 -17.74
N GLY A 277 -20.85 2.93 -18.02
CA GLY A 277 -20.56 2.44 -19.36
C GLY A 277 -19.58 3.33 -20.13
N THR A 278 -19.09 4.42 -19.53
CA THR A 278 -18.02 5.22 -20.13
C THR A 278 -16.68 4.50 -19.98
N GLU A 279 -15.79 4.69 -20.93
CA GLU A 279 -14.43 4.20 -20.84
C GLU A 279 -13.50 5.40 -20.70
N THR A 280 -12.63 5.39 -19.70
CA THR A 280 -11.48 6.30 -19.68
C THR A 280 -10.22 5.51 -19.94
N THR A 281 -9.29 6.15 -20.63
CA THR A 281 -7.94 5.63 -20.73
C THR A 281 -7.12 6.33 -19.66
N ARG A 282 -6.47 5.54 -18.80
CA ARG A 282 -5.53 6.04 -17.80
C ARG A 282 -4.13 5.51 -18.08
N ILE A 283 -3.11 6.26 -17.68
CA ILE A 283 -1.72 5.81 -17.71
C ILE A 283 -1.28 5.71 -16.24
N PRO A 284 -1.18 4.50 -15.66
CA PRO A 284 -0.96 4.33 -14.22
C PRO A 284 0.19 5.16 -13.63
N LEU A 285 1.32 5.25 -14.34
CA LEU A 285 2.47 6.05 -13.88
C LEU A 285 2.15 7.55 -13.86
N VAL A 286 1.48 8.06 -14.88
CA VAL A 286 1.06 9.46 -15.00
C VAL A 286 0.08 9.81 -13.87
N ASP A 287 -0.90 8.95 -13.63
CA ASP A 287 -1.87 9.14 -12.54
C ASP A 287 -1.18 9.20 -11.17
N ALA A 288 -0.19 8.34 -10.93
CA ALA A 288 0.57 8.36 -9.68
C ALA A 288 1.38 9.65 -9.50
N LEU A 289 1.99 10.15 -10.58
CA LEU A 289 2.73 11.42 -10.56
C LEU A 289 1.79 12.62 -10.37
N GLN A 290 0.59 12.59 -10.96
CA GLN A 290 -0.42 13.65 -10.84
C GLN A 290 -1.16 13.62 -9.49
N ALA A 291 -1.39 12.45 -8.91
CA ALA A 291 -2.13 12.32 -7.65
C ALA A 291 -1.42 13.02 -6.48
N GLY A 292 -0.09 13.16 -6.54
CA GLY A 292 0.71 13.91 -5.57
C GLY A 292 0.77 15.42 -5.83
N THR A 293 0.18 15.89 -6.93
CA THR A 293 0.15 17.30 -7.32
C THR A 293 -1.20 17.91 -6.94
N PRO A 294 -1.25 18.98 -6.14
CA PRO A 294 -2.51 19.64 -5.84
C PRO A 294 -3.11 20.26 -7.11
N PRO A 295 -4.45 20.28 -7.28
CA PRO A 295 -5.05 20.98 -8.41
C PRO A 295 -4.66 22.46 -8.39
N ASN A 296 -4.44 23.05 -9.57
CA ASN A 296 -4.20 24.49 -9.72
C ASN A 296 -5.44 25.28 -9.27
N SER A 297 -5.48 25.66 -8.00
CA SER A 297 -6.50 26.55 -7.46
C SER A 297 -6.07 28.01 -7.66
N ALA A 298 -6.93 28.82 -8.27
CA ALA A 298 -6.77 30.29 -8.25
C ALA A 298 -6.87 30.87 -6.81
N ASP A 299 -7.43 30.09 -5.88
CA ASP A 299 -7.68 30.45 -4.49
C ASP A 299 -6.68 29.77 -3.53
N GLY A 300 -5.39 30.09 -3.68
CA GLY A 300 -4.33 29.65 -2.76
C GLY A 300 -3.90 28.18 -2.96
N SER A 301 -2.59 27.93 -2.87
CA SER A 301 -1.99 26.60 -3.10
C SER A 301 -2.53 25.57 -2.11
N PRO A 302 -3.28 24.53 -2.53
CA PRO A 302 -3.59 23.41 -1.65
C PRO A 302 -2.29 22.72 -1.20
N ALA A 303 -2.25 22.20 0.02
CA ALA A 303 -1.13 21.39 0.47
C ALA A 303 -0.99 20.16 -0.46
N PRO A 304 0.24 19.74 -0.82
CA PRO A 304 0.45 18.54 -1.62
C PRO A 304 -0.20 17.33 -0.95
N VAL A 305 -0.76 16.42 -1.75
CA VAL A 305 -1.35 15.18 -1.23
C VAL A 305 -0.23 14.14 -1.10
N THR A 306 0.15 13.82 0.14
CA THR A 306 1.04 12.69 0.41
C THR A 306 0.28 11.39 0.16
N LEU A 307 0.78 10.56 -0.76
CA LEU A 307 0.19 9.27 -1.07
C LEU A 307 0.63 8.24 -0.02
N ARG A 308 -0.34 7.53 0.55
CA ARG A 308 -0.06 6.37 1.41
C ARG A 308 0.25 5.15 0.54
N ARG A 309 0.74 4.07 1.15
CA ARG A 309 0.96 2.79 0.45
C ARG A 309 -0.30 2.32 -0.28
N SER A 310 -1.47 2.41 0.36
CA SER A 310 -2.76 2.04 -0.24
C SER A 310 -3.12 2.86 -1.49
N ASP A 311 -2.69 4.12 -1.56
CA ASP A 311 -2.90 4.95 -2.75
C ASP A 311 -2.03 4.48 -3.91
N LEU A 312 -0.76 4.18 -3.63
CA LEU A 312 0.15 3.63 -4.64
C LEU A 312 -0.33 2.24 -5.11
N GLU A 313 -0.83 1.38 -4.21
CA GLU A 313 -1.43 0.08 -4.58
C GLU A 313 -2.65 0.23 -5.51
N ARG A 314 -3.47 1.26 -5.30
CA ARG A 314 -4.61 1.59 -6.15
C ARG A 314 -4.19 2.20 -7.49
N LEU A 315 -3.19 3.06 -7.48
CA LEU A 315 -2.75 3.83 -8.66
C LEU A 315 -1.87 2.99 -9.59
N LEU A 316 -1.04 2.10 -9.03
CA LEU A 316 -0.01 1.31 -9.71
C LEU A 316 -0.33 -0.18 -9.59
N PRO A 317 -1.00 -0.79 -10.59
CA PRO A 317 -1.35 -2.22 -10.56
C PRO A 317 -0.11 -3.11 -10.36
N GLY A 318 -0.18 -4.03 -9.40
CA GLY A 318 0.93 -4.93 -9.04
C GLY A 318 1.92 -4.35 -8.02
N PHE A 319 1.77 -3.09 -7.59
CA PHE A 319 2.65 -2.49 -6.57
C PHE A 319 2.56 -3.22 -5.21
N ALA A 320 1.39 -3.72 -4.83
CA ALA A 320 1.21 -4.50 -3.59
C ALA A 320 1.96 -5.84 -3.62
N ASP A 321 2.16 -6.41 -4.82
CA ASP A 321 2.80 -7.71 -5.01
C ASP A 321 4.34 -7.61 -4.98
N MET A 322 4.89 -6.39 -5.06
CA MET A 322 6.32 -6.14 -4.92
C MET A 322 6.79 -6.35 -3.49
N HIS A 323 8.05 -6.78 -3.33
CA HIS A 323 8.69 -6.75 -2.01
C HIS A 323 9.09 -5.31 -1.63
N PRO A 324 9.34 -5.01 -0.33
CA PRO A 324 9.54 -3.62 0.11
C PRO A 324 10.69 -2.87 -0.58
N GLY A 325 11.77 -3.56 -0.91
CA GLY A 325 12.88 -2.99 -1.69
C GLY A 325 12.48 -2.52 -3.09
N GLU A 326 11.64 -3.26 -3.80
CA GLU A 326 11.08 -2.85 -5.10
C GLU A 326 10.11 -1.66 -4.93
N GLN A 327 9.25 -1.69 -3.90
CA GLN A 327 8.33 -0.60 -3.58
C GLN A 327 9.10 0.70 -3.27
N GLY A 328 10.12 0.64 -2.43
CA GLY A 328 10.99 1.77 -2.12
C GLY A 328 11.73 2.30 -3.34
N ALA A 329 12.19 1.42 -4.24
CA ALA A 329 12.83 1.83 -5.50
C ALA A 329 11.86 2.54 -6.45
N VAL A 330 10.60 2.09 -6.53
CA VAL A 330 9.53 2.77 -7.27
C VAL A 330 9.28 4.16 -6.67
N VAL A 331 9.13 4.29 -5.35
CA VAL A 331 8.89 5.60 -4.71
C VAL A 331 10.06 6.56 -4.92
N ALA A 332 11.31 6.08 -4.83
CA ALA A 332 12.49 6.87 -5.16
C ALA A 332 12.46 7.33 -6.63
N SER A 333 12.02 6.46 -7.53
CA SER A 333 11.89 6.77 -8.95
C SER A 333 10.81 7.83 -9.19
N LEU A 334 9.64 7.73 -8.56
CA LEU A 334 8.59 8.75 -8.64
C LEU A 334 9.09 10.12 -8.17
N ALA A 335 9.81 10.16 -7.05
CA ALA A 335 10.43 11.38 -6.52
C ALA A 335 11.54 11.95 -7.44
N ARG A 336 12.21 11.10 -8.23
CA ARG A 336 13.15 11.55 -9.27
C ARG A 336 12.47 12.03 -10.53
N LEU A 337 11.32 11.45 -10.90
CA LEU A 337 10.57 11.79 -12.11
C LEU A 337 9.77 13.08 -11.96
N SER A 338 9.37 13.45 -10.73
CA SER A 338 8.58 14.65 -10.46
C SER A 338 9.02 15.38 -9.20
N LEU A 339 9.36 16.67 -9.38
CA LEU A 339 9.58 17.61 -8.30
C LEU A 339 8.39 17.68 -7.34
N LYS A 340 7.15 17.73 -7.83
CA LYS A 340 5.96 17.75 -6.97
C LYS A 340 5.77 16.49 -6.16
N PHE A 341 6.00 15.32 -6.76
CA PHE A 341 5.98 14.09 -5.99
C PHE A 341 7.04 14.12 -4.88
N HIS A 342 8.25 14.58 -5.19
CA HIS A 342 9.31 14.73 -4.18
C HIS A 342 8.89 15.69 -3.06
N GLU A 343 8.39 16.89 -3.38
CA GLU A 343 7.90 17.85 -2.39
C GLU A 343 6.81 17.27 -1.47
N ALA A 344 5.87 16.48 -2.02
CA ALA A 344 4.76 15.90 -1.28
C ALA A 344 5.16 14.75 -0.33
N HIS A 345 6.33 14.14 -0.53
CA HIS A 345 6.76 12.96 0.23
C HIS A 345 8.10 13.15 0.93
N ALA A 346 8.70 14.34 0.85
CA ALA A 346 9.99 14.64 1.45
C ALA A 346 9.93 15.01 2.93
N VAL A 347 11.11 15.22 3.51
CA VAL A 347 11.27 15.78 4.85
C VAL A 347 10.43 17.04 4.98
N GLY A 348 9.61 17.08 6.03
CA GLY A 348 8.67 18.17 6.28
C GLY A 348 7.30 18.01 5.61
N ALA A 349 7.09 17.02 4.76
CA ALA A 349 5.78 16.75 4.14
C ALA A 349 5.20 15.39 4.58
N SER A 350 6.02 14.34 4.63
CA SER A 350 5.61 12.98 4.99
C SER A 350 6.46 12.43 6.14
N PRO A 351 5.91 11.65 7.09
CA PRO A 351 4.51 11.23 7.18
C PRO A 351 3.58 12.30 7.77
N GLU A 352 4.14 13.42 8.26
CA GLU A 352 3.41 14.55 8.82
C GLU A 352 3.88 15.87 8.23
N HIS A 353 2.95 16.70 7.78
CA HIS A 353 3.31 18.02 7.28
C HIS A 353 3.85 18.94 8.39
N SER A 354 5.00 19.56 8.16
CA SER A 354 5.67 20.51 9.04
C SER A 354 6.17 21.70 8.22
N ALA A 355 5.44 22.81 8.27
CA ALA A 355 5.78 24.04 7.54
C ALA A 355 7.15 24.64 7.96
N ASP A 356 7.62 24.34 9.17
CA ASP A 356 8.88 24.84 9.71
C ASP A 356 10.11 24.05 9.24
N GLN A 357 9.92 23.02 8.41
CA GLN A 357 10.98 22.11 7.97
C GLN A 357 10.95 21.86 6.47
N PRO A 358 11.23 22.86 5.63
CA PRO A 358 11.28 22.65 4.19
C PRO A 358 12.34 21.61 3.80
N SER A 359 12.03 20.75 2.82
CA SER A 359 13.00 19.78 2.32
C SER A 359 14.10 20.48 1.51
N ARG A 360 15.33 20.43 2.03
CA ARG A 360 16.54 20.83 1.30
C ARG A 360 16.81 19.99 0.07
N GLY A 361 16.42 18.71 0.08
CA GLY A 361 16.56 17.86 -1.09
C GLY A 361 15.56 18.22 -2.19
N ALA A 362 14.32 18.59 -1.85
CA ALA A 362 13.36 19.12 -2.82
C ALA A 362 13.83 20.48 -3.40
N GLU A 363 14.36 21.39 -2.55
CA GLU A 363 14.99 22.64 -3.01
C GLU A 363 16.17 22.37 -3.98
N ALA A 364 16.96 21.34 -3.68
CA ALA A 364 18.07 20.91 -4.52
C ALA A 364 17.57 20.31 -5.83
N HIS A 365 16.48 19.52 -5.81
CA HIS A 365 15.80 18.96 -6.98
C HIS A 365 15.32 20.09 -7.90
N ALA A 366 14.66 21.13 -7.37
CA ALA A 366 14.18 22.26 -8.17
C ALA A 366 15.30 22.94 -8.99
N LYS A 367 16.55 22.87 -8.50
CA LYS A 367 17.76 23.42 -9.13
C LYS A 367 18.59 22.37 -9.89
N ALA A 368 18.14 21.11 -9.93
CA ALA A 368 18.86 20.00 -10.54
C ALA A 368 19.11 20.27 -12.03
N GLN A 369 20.35 20.13 -12.48
CA GLN A 369 20.71 20.24 -13.88
C GLN A 369 21.06 18.86 -14.43
N TRP A 370 21.01 18.69 -15.75
CA TRP A 370 21.46 17.47 -16.40
C TRP A 370 23.00 17.42 -16.45
N PRO A 371 23.66 16.55 -15.67
CA PRO A 371 25.11 16.54 -15.60
C PRO A 371 25.72 15.95 -16.88
N ALA A 372 26.93 16.42 -17.24
CA ALA A 372 27.59 16.00 -18.47
C ALA A 372 27.86 14.48 -18.55
N ARG A 373 28.10 13.82 -17.43
CA ARG A 373 28.29 12.36 -17.36
C ARG A 373 27.06 11.53 -17.72
N ASN A 374 25.87 12.13 -17.72
CA ASN A 374 24.65 11.49 -18.21
C ASN A 374 24.42 11.79 -19.71
N ARG A 375 25.35 12.49 -20.36
CA ARG A 375 25.31 12.75 -21.81
C ARG A 375 25.87 11.57 -22.60
N ASP A 376 26.46 10.56 -21.98
CA ASP A 376 27.08 9.48 -22.74
C ASP A 376 26.05 8.45 -23.28
N GLU A 377 24.78 8.54 -22.88
CA GLU A 377 23.70 7.75 -23.46
C GLU A 377 23.05 8.49 -24.64
N GLN A 378 23.52 8.19 -25.85
CA GLN A 378 23.08 8.86 -27.07
C GLN A 378 21.59 8.65 -27.37
N GLU A 379 21.06 7.45 -27.12
CA GLU A 379 19.63 7.16 -27.35
C GLU A 379 18.70 8.06 -26.52
N LEU A 380 18.99 8.23 -25.22
CA LEU A 380 18.18 9.08 -24.35
C LEU A 380 18.25 10.56 -24.76
N LYS A 381 19.42 11.03 -25.19
CA LYS A 381 19.55 12.37 -25.78
C LYS A 381 18.68 12.52 -27.01
N ASP A 382 18.72 11.54 -27.91
CA ASP A 382 17.97 11.58 -29.17
C ASP A 382 16.47 11.57 -28.89
N SER A 383 15.99 10.76 -27.94
CA SER A 383 14.59 10.77 -27.48
C SER A 383 14.18 12.12 -26.88
N ILE A 384 15.03 12.75 -26.06
CA ILE A 384 14.74 14.08 -25.50
C ILE A 384 14.69 15.15 -26.61
N ILE A 385 15.60 15.09 -27.57
CA ILE A 385 15.63 16.05 -28.69
C ILE A 385 14.36 15.89 -29.54
N ALA A 386 14.00 14.64 -29.88
CA ALA A 386 12.82 14.34 -30.69
C ALA A 386 11.52 14.82 -30.04
N GLU A 387 11.36 14.61 -28.72
CA GLU A 387 10.11 14.92 -28.02
C GLU A 387 9.93 16.42 -27.71
N PHE A 388 11.02 17.12 -27.38
CA PHE A 388 10.92 18.50 -26.89
C PHE A 388 11.15 19.57 -27.95
N ASP A 389 11.59 19.21 -29.16
CA ASP A 389 11.86 20.10 -30.30
C ASP A 389 12.62 21.39 -29.93
N LYS A 390 13.60 21.25 -29.03
CA LYS A 390 14.40 22.37 -28.48
C LYS A 390 15.88 22.02 -28.48
N SER A 391 16.72 23.05 -28.60
CA SER A 391 18.18 23.01 -28.77
C SER A 391 19.00 22.44 -27.59
N GLY A 392 18.40 21.59 -26.76
CA GLY A 392 19.09 20.78 -25.75
C GLY A 392 18.26 20.48 -24.50
N ILE A 393 18.74 19.50 -23.73
CA ILE A 393 18.14 18.98 -22.49
C ILE A 393 17.77 20.08 -21.47
N ALA A 394 18.51 21.19 -21.43
CA ALA A 394 18.21 22.32 -20.54
C ALA A 394 16.88 23.04 -20.87
N GLY A 395 16.44 22.99 -22.13
CA GLY A 395 15.12 23.46 -22.56
C GLY A 395 14.01 22.53 -22.06
N ALA A 396 14.16 21.23 -22.27
CA ALA A 396 13.21 20.21 -21.83
C ALA A 396 12.95 20.26 -20.32
N LEU A 397 14.01 20.45 -19.51
CA LEU A 397 13.87 20.60 -18.06
C LEU A 397 13.12 21.88 -17.64
N ARG A 398 13.14 22.95 -18.45
CA ARG A 398 12.40 24.19 -18.12
C ARG A 398 10.92 24.06 -18.43
N ASP A 399 10.57 23.33 -19.48
CA ASP A 399 9.19 23.11 -19.92
C ASP A 399 8.43 22.06 -19.08
N SER A 400 9.13 21.32 -18.22
CA SER A 400 8.56 20.19 -17.49
C SER A 400 7.74 20.56 -16.25
N GLY A 401 7.69 21.85 -15.89
CA GLY A 401 6.90 22.37 -14.78
C GLY A 401 7.07 21.56 -13.49
N GLU A 402 5.93 21.12 -12.95
CA GLU A 402 5.79 20.35 -11.71
C GLU A 402 6.38 18.93 -11.78
N HIS A 403 6.56 18.40 -12.98
CA HIS A 403 7.15 17.09 -13.24
C HIS A 403 8.57 17.23 -13.81
N ARG A 404 9.29 18.28 -13.39
CA ARG A 404 10.73 18.37 -13.58
C ARG A 404 11.42 17.18 -12.91
N PRO A 405 12.35 16.51 -13.60
CA PRO A 405 13.08 15.39 -13.03
C PRO A 405 14.43 15.79 -12.42
N ASP A 406 14.93 14.97 -11.49
CA ASP A 406 16.28 15.01 -10.95
C ASP A 406 17.08 13.78 -11.39
N PHE A 407 17.77 13.93 -12.51
CA PHE A 407 18.74 12.95 -13.00
C PHE A 407 20.17 13.23 -12.52
N THR A 408 20.36 14.09 -11.52
CA THR A 408 21.68 14.23 -10.92
C THR A 408 22.06 12.91 -10.24
N GLY A 409 23.37 12.69 -10.07
CA GLY A 409 23.87 11.54 -9.32
C GLY A 409 23.85 11.75 -7.80
N ARG A 410 22.94 12.59 -7.28
CA ARG A 410 22.59 12.62 -5.86
C ARG A 410 22.03 11.28 -5.45
N ASN A 411 22.09 10.97 -4.17
CA ASN A 411 21.46 9.77 -3.63
C ASN A 411 20.02 10.08 -3.23
N TYR A 412 19.07 9.21 -3.55
CA TYR A 412 17.72 9.25 -2.96
C TYR A 412 17.58 8.07 -2.02
N ALA A 413 16.91 8.28 -0.89
CA ALA A 413 16.52 7.23 0.02
C ALA A 413 15.02 7.33 0.31
N VAL A 414 14.41 6.19 0.65
CA VAL A 414 13.00 6.06 1.03
C VAL A 414 12.93 5.24 2.28
N ILE A 415 12.22 5.73 3.30
CA ILE A 415 11.85 4.92 4.45
C ILE A 415 10.34 4.67 4.41
N GLU A 416 9.96 3.41 4.56
CA GLU A 416 8.58 2.99 4.76
C GLU A 416 8.30 3.02 6.26
N VAL A 417 7.24 3.72 6.68
CA VAL A 417 6.89 3.91 8.08
C VAL A 417 5.44 3.51 8.35
N HIS A 418 5.22 2.70 9.38
CA HIS A 418 3.91 2.35 9.91
C HIS A 418 3.51 3.34 11.00
N ASP A 419 2.29 3.84 10.95
CA ASP A 419 1.68 4.56 12.08
C ASP A 419 0.87 3.58 12.94
N PRO A 420 1.32 3.24 14.16
CA PRO A 420 0.56 2.34 15.04
C PRO A 420 -0.79 2.92 15.50
N THR A 421 -1.02 4.22 15.31
CA THR A 421 -2.28 4.89 15.68
C THR A 421 -3.36 4.68 14.62
N THR A 422 -2.98 4.76 13.34
CA THR A 422 -3.94 4.67 12.21
C THR A 422 -3.88 3.32 11.50
N GLY A 423 -2.79 2.56 11.68
CA GLY A 423 -2.47 1.37 10.89
C GLY A 423 -2.00 1.70 9.47
N GLU A 424 -1.87 2.97 9.11
CA GLU A 424 -1.46 3.37 7.76
C GLU A 424 0.05 3.24 7.56
N ILE A 425 0.44 2.99 6.31
CA ILE A 425 1.84 2.97 5.89
C ILE A 425 2.10 4.15 4.97
N SER A 426 3.12 4.92 5.31
CA SER A 426 3.62 6.05 4.53
C SER A 426 5.02 5.80 4.01
N TYR A 427 5.35 6.49 2.92
CA TYR A 427 6.72 6.62 2.45
C TYR A 427 7.23 8.04 2.68
N LEU A 428 8.42 8.13 3.26
CA LEU A 428 9.20 9.36 3.34
C LEU A 428 10.42 9.21 2.43
N VAL A 429 10.51 10.04 1.39
CA VAL A 429 11.57 10.01 0.37
C VAL A 429 12.29 11.35 0.30
N ASP A 430 13.62 11.34 0.39
CA ASP A 430 14.39 12.57 0.17
C ASP A 430 15.73 12.26 -0.49
N SER A 431 16.33 13.31 -1.06
CA SER A 431 17.64 13.28 -1.68
C SER A 431 18.73 13.84 -0.79
N SER A 432 19.97 13.44 -1.06
CA SER A 432 21.15 14.11 -0.51
C SER A 432 21.26 15.53 -1.06
N TYR A 433 21.62 16.49 -0.22
CA TYR A 433 21.79 17.89 -0.63
C TYR A 433 23.18 18.44 -0.25
N PRO A 434 23.74 19.35 -1.05
CA PRO A 434 25.05 19.96 -0.77
C PRO A 434 24.97 20.96 0.38
N ASN A 435 26.12 21.47 0.82
CA ASN A 435 26.15 22.60 1.76
C ASN A 435 25.36 23.78 1.20
N VAL A 436 24.53 24.38 2.05
CA VAL A 436 23.85 25.65 1.77
C VAL A 436 24.30 26.69 2.79
N THR A 437 24.00 27.97 2.55
CA THR A 437 24.41 29.04 3.45
C THR A 437 23.86 28.79 4.86
N GLY A 438 24.77 28.62 5.83
CA GLY A 438 24.41 28.37 7.24
C GLY A 438 24.09 26.92 7.60
N GLU A 439 24.13 25.97 6.67
CA GLU A 439 23.78 24.57 6.92
C GLU A 439 24.69 23.60 6.15
N LYS A 440 25.23 22.58 6.82
CA LYS A 440 26.03 21.54 6.16
C LYS A 440 25.10 20.63 5.35
N GLY A 441 25.58 20.22 4.18
CA GLY A 441 24.90 19.24 3.34
C GLY A 441 24.77 17.90 4.05
N LYS A 442 23.76 17.14 3.67
CA LYS A 442 23.40 15.88 4.32
C LYS A 442 23.13 14.80 3.30
N HIS A 443 23.45 13.56 3.68
CA HIS A 443 23.06 12.37 2.92
C HIS A 443 21.58 12.08 3.14
N SER A 444 20.92 11.49 2.14
CA SER A 444 19.47 11.22 2.17
C SER A 444 19.07 10.36 3.36
N GLU A 445 19.82 9.31 3.68
CA GLU A 445 19.52 8.41 4.80
C GLU A 445 19.53 9.16 6.13
N SER A 446 20.58 9.94 6.40
CA SER A 446 20.66 10.74 7.63
C SER A 446 19.59 11.82 7.68
N ASN A 447 19.27 12.44 6.54
CA ASN A 447 18.22 13.47 6.47
C ASN A 447 16.86 12.93 6.88
N ILE A 448 16.50 11.77 6.32
CA ILE A 448 15.25 11.08 6.61
C ILE A 448 15.18 10.63 8.08
N LEU A 449 16.24 10.00 8.60
CA LEU A 449 16.25 9.52 9.99
C LEU A 449 16.16 10.67 11.00
N ASP A 450 16.88 11.78 10.78
CA ASP A 450 16.85 12.94 11.67
C ASP A 450 15.45 13.55 11.75
N TYR A 451 14.77 13.62 10.60
CA TYR A 451 13.40 14.10 10.56
C TYR A 451 12.42 13.13 11.24
N LEU A 452 12.54 11.82 10.99
CA LEU A 452 11.67 10.82 11.62
C LEU A 452 11.83 10.82 13.14
N GLU A 453 13.07 10.94 13.66
CA GLU A 453 13.31 11.09 15.10
C GLU A 453 12.68 12.34 15.67
N LYS A 454 12.76 13.47 14.95
CA LYS A 454 12.13 14.71 15.39
C LYS A 454 10.61 14.61 15.45
N VAL A 455 9.98 14.00 14.45
CA VAL A 455 8.53 13.72 14.45
C VAL A 455 8.17 12.76 15.59
N ASN A 456 8.96 11.70 15.79
CA ASN A 456 8.71 10.75 16.87
C ASN A 456 8.97 11.34 18.27
N ALA A 457 9.81 12.36 18.41
CA ALA A 457 10.05 13.03 19.68
C ALA A 457 8.82 13.79 20.19
N THR A 458 7.88 14.15 19.30
CA THR A 458 6.62 14.81 19.68
C THR A 458 5.47 13.82 19.89
N ARG A 459 5.68 12.53 19.64
CA ARG A 459 4.66 11.48 19.77
C ARG A 459 4.85 10.68 21.06
N GLU A 460 3.74 10.26 21.66
CA GLU A 460 3.75 9.40 22.85
C GLU A 460 4.39 8.05 22.56
N ASP A 461 4.98 7.42 23.58
CA ASP A 461 5.49 6.06 23.48
C ASP A 461 4.37 5.07 23.08
N GLY A 462 4.67 4.15 22.18
CA GLY A 462 3.67 3.25 21.57
C GLY A 462 2.87 3.89 20.41
N LYS A 463 2.99 5.20 20.18
CA LYS A 463 2.37 5.90 19.03
C LYS A 463 3.40 6.42 18.01
N LYS A 464 4.69 6.17 18.25
CA LYS A 464 5.79 6.56 17.37
C LYS A 464 5.71 5.79 16.06
N TYR A 465 6.03 6.45 14.95
CA TYR A 465 6.17 5.79 13.66
C TYR A 465 7.26 4.73 13.71
N GLU A 466 6.94 3.58 13.13
CA GLU A 466 7.81 2.42 13.10
C GLU A 466 8.37 2.23 11.69
N PRO A 467 9.71 2.33 11.52
CA PRO A 467 10.34 1.96 10.26
C PRO A 467 10.08 0.48 9.93
N LEU A 468 9.61 0.23 8.72
CA LEU A 468 9.36 -1.12 8.20
C LEU A 468 10.46 -1.57 7.23
N SER A 469 10.93 -0.67 6.38
CA SER A 469 12.01 -0.91 5.42
C SER A 469 12.66 0.41 5.00
N LEU A 470 13.89 0.33 4.48
CA LEU A 470 14.57 1.45 3.84
C LEU A 470 15.14 1.04 2.48
N TYR A 471 14.90 1.84 1.45
CA TYR A 471 15.58 1.75 0.15
C TYR A 471 16.52 2.96 -0.03
N THR A 472 17.65 2.77 -0.70
CA THR A 472 18.56 3.85 -1.10
C THR A 472 19.18 3.58 -2.47
N ASP A 473 19.36 4.58 -3.33
CA ASP A 473 19.89 4.35 -4.69
C ASP A 473 21.29 3.76 -4.71
N ARG A 474 22.08 4.07 -3.68
CA ARG A 474 23.43 3.55 -3.48
C ARG A 474 23.51 2.84 -2.14
N GLU A 475 24.30 1.77 -2.09
CA GLU A 475 24.67 1.11 -0.84
C GLU A 475 25.04 2.16 0.21
N PRO A 476 24.45 2.10 1.43
CA PRO A 476 24.75 3.06 2.48
C PRO A 476 26.27 3.17 2.69
N CYS A 477 26.79 4.40 2.68
CA CYS A 477 28.24 4.58 2.77
C CYS A 477 28.79 4.19 4.15
N GLY A 478 30.04 3.69 4.18
CA GLY A 478 30.81 3.55 5.43
C GLY A 478 31.55 4.84 5.81
N PHE A 479 32.36 4.78 6.86
CA PHE A 479 33.15 5.92 7.34
C PHE A 479 34.28 6.35 6.39
N GLY A 480 34.49 7.66 6.21
CA GLY A 480 35.63 8.19 5.45
C GLY A 480 35.50 9.66 5.05
N GLN A 481 36.53 10.22 4.40
CA GLN A 481 36.51 11.61 3.95
C GLN A 481 35.40 11.88 2.93
N GLY A 482 34.47 12.76 3.30
CA GLY A 482 33.29 13.09 2.48
C GLY A 482 32.16 12.05 2.57
N HIS A 483 32.12 11.25 3.64
CA HIS A 483 31.09 10.25 3.90
C HIS A 483 30.41 10.50 5.24
N ALA A 484 29.09 10.38 5.29
CA ALA A 484 28.28 10.62 6.48
C ALA A 484 28.15 9.38 7.40
N ASN A 485 28.88 8.30 7.11
CA ASN A 485 28.79 7.01 7.82
C ASN A 485 27.34 6.50 7.97
N CYS A 486 26.59 6.52 6.87
CA CYS A 486 25.18 6.14 6.84
C CYS A 486 24.97 4.70 7.33
N SER A 487 25.90 3.79 7.04
CA SER A 487 25.80 2.40 7.50
C SER A 487 25.74 2.29 9.03
N ASN A 488 26.63 3.01 9.73
CA ASN A 488 26.61 3.04 11.19
C ASN A 488 25.36 3.75 11.74
N ALA A 489 24.91 4.83 11.07
CA ALA A 489 23.69 5.51 11.49
C ALA A 489 22.47 4.57 11.42
N LEU A 490 22.34 3.81 10.33
CA LEU A 490 21.27 2.83 10.15
C LEU A 490 21.34 1.69 11.17
N SER A 491 22.55 1.13 11.40
CA SER A 491 22.72 0.03 12.36
C SER A 491 22.39 0.42 13.80
N GLN A 492 22.62 1.68 14.17
CA GLN A 492 22.34 2.19 15.51
C GLN A 492 20.89 2.62 15.69
N ARG A 493 20.31 3.28 14.69
CA ARG A 493 19.03 4.00 14.82
C ARG A 493 17.83 3.16 14.41
N ILE A 494 18.01 2.22 13.48
CA ILE A 494 16.94 1.34 12.99
C ILE A 494 17.40 -0.13 12.88
N PRO A 495 17.97 -0.73 13.94
CA PRO A 495 18.39 -2.13 13.92
C PRO A 495 17.22 -3.06 13.58
N GLY A 496 17.50 -4.16 12.88
CA GLY A 496 16.51 -5.17 12.48
C GLY A 496 15.63 -4.80 11.27
N VAL A 497 15.62 -3.54 10.84
CA VAL A 497 14.86 -3.08 9.67
C VAL A 497 15.54 -3.56 8.38
N ASP A 498 14.78 -4.06 7.41
CA ASP A 498 15.33 -4.45 6.10
C ASP A 498 15.90 -3.21 5.37
N VAL A 499 17.13 -3.30 4.88
CA VAL A 499 17.81 -2.24 4.13
C VAL A 499 18.10 -2.71 2.70
N PHE A 500 17.55 -1.98 1.74
CA PHE A 500 17.65 -2.25 0.33
C PHE A 500 18.48 -1.17 -0.37
N TYR A 501 19.21 -1.55 -1.41
CA TYR A 501 19.92 -0.57 -2.23
C TYR A 501 19.94 -0.90 -3.71
N GLY A 502 19.95 0.13 -4.58
CA GLY A 502 19.95 -0.06 -6.03
C GLY A 502 21.32 -0.44 -6.61
N THR A 503 22.36 0.30 -6.22
CA THR A 503 23.73 0.14 -6.76
C THR A 503 24.78 0.02 -5.66
N GLY A 504 25.80 -0.82 -5.84
CA GLY A 504 26.91 -0.93 -4.89
C GLY A 504 27.65 0.39 -4.70
N TYR A 505 28.24 0.60 -3.52
CA TYR A 505 29.05 1.79 -3.24
C TYR A 505 30.02 1.57 -2.08
N ARG A 506 31.28 1.27 -2.40
CA ARG A 506 32.32 0.91 -1.43
C ARG A 506 33.58 1.74 -1.60
N LYS A 507 33.45 3.06 -1.53
CA LYS A 507 34.58 3.97 -1.72
C LYS A 507 35.60 3.76 -0.59
N ASN A 508 36.82 3.35 -0.94
CA ASN A 508 37.90 2.97 -0.02
C ASN A 508 37.71 1.61 0.68
N GLY A 509 36.85 0.73 0.15
CA GLY A 509 36.80 -0.65 0.60
C GLY A 509 38.08 -1.41 0.26
N GLU A 510 38.39 -2.44 1.06
CA GLU A 510 39.52 -3.34 0.80
C GLU A 510 39.30 -4.08 -0.53
N LEU A 511 40.37 -4.23 -1.30
CA LEU A 511 40.32 -4.99 -2.55
C LEU A 511 40.27 -6.48 -2.25
N VAL A 512 39.51 -7.22 -3.04
CA VAL A 512 39.60 -8.68 -3.04
C VAL A 512 40.94 -9.13 -3.62
N ASP A 513 41.39 -10.30 -3.23
CA ASP A 513 42.59 -10.91 -3.81
C ASP A 513 42.47 -11.04 -5.34
N GLY A 514 43.51 -10.61 -6.06
CA GLY A 514 43.55 -10.63 -7.52
C GLY A 514 42.79 -9.50 -8.21
N ALA A 515 42.21 -8.54 -7.48
CA ALA A 515 41.55 -7.40 -8.10
C ALA A 515 42.57 -6.49 -8.82
N SER A 516 42.25 -6.07 -10.04
CA SER A 516 43.16 -5.24 -10.85
C SER A 516 43.52 -3.93 -10.12
N PRO A 517 44.83 -3.65 -9.91
CA PRO A 517 45.28 -2.39 -9.36
C PRO A 517 45.04 -1.24 -10.37
N GLY A 518 44.78 -0.03 -9.87
CA GLY A 518 44.59 1.16 -10.72
C GLY A 518 43.20 1.36 -11.33
N VAL A 519 42.25 0.44 -11.13
CA VAL A 519 40.85 0.63 -11.57
C VAL A 519 40.18 1.74 -10.75
N ASN A 520 39.64 2.76 -11.43
CA ASN A 520 38.81 3.80 -10.82
C ASN A 520 37.41 3.24 -10.51
N ARG A 521 37.27 2.56 -9.38
CA ARG A 521 36.02 1.88 -8.97
C ARG A 521 34.89 2.86 -8.66
N LYS A 522 35.21 4.08 -8.22
CA LYS A 522 34.20 5.15 -8.07
C LYS A 522 33.50 5.43 -9.41
N ALA A 523 34.26 5.50 -10.50
CA ALA A 523 33.68 5.71 -11.83
C ALA A 523 32.78 4.54 -12.27
N LEU A 524 33.05 3.32 -11.82
CA LEU A 524 32.18 2.16 -12.08
C LEU A 524 30.85 2.29 -11.32
N TYR A 525 30.88 2.65 -10.03
CA TYR A 525 29.65 2.91 -9.27
C TYR A 525 28.86 4.10 -9.81
N ASP A 526 29.54 5.14 -10.29
CA ASP A 526 28.88 6.27 -10.95
C ASP A 526 28.25 5.84 -12.27
N ARG A 527 28.88 4.91 -13.01
CA ARG A 527 28.33 4.33 -14.23
C ARG A 527 27.10 3.47 -13.96
N ASP A 528 27.10 2.67 -12.89
CA ASP A 528 25.95 1.85 -12.55
C ASP A 528 24.75 2.72 -12.16
N LEU A 529 24.94 3.77 -11.36
CA LEU A 529 23.87 4.74 -11.10
C LEU A 529 23.41 5.44 -12.39
N ALA A 530 24.36 5.81 -13.27
CA ALA A 530 24.02 6.46 -14.53
C ALA A 530 23.14 5.58 -15.44
N LYS A 531 23.31 4.24 -15.41
CA LYS A 531 22.40 3.31 -16.11
C LYS A 531 20.96 3.35 -15.57
N ASN A 532 20.80 3.49 -14.26
CA ASN A 532 19.46 3.66 -13.67
C ASN A 532 18.87 5.02 -14.07
N MET A 533 19.68 6.09 -14.06
CA MET A 533 19.22 7.43 -14.47
C MET A 533 18.85 7.47 -15.95
N ALA A 534 19.58 6.74 -16.77
CA ALA A 534 19.30 6.50 -18.19
C ALA A 534 17.91 5.87 -18.39
N ALA A 535 17.64 4.76 -17.72
CA ALA A 535 16.35 4.06 -17.77
C ALA A 535 15.20 4.96 -17.30
N LEU A 536 15.35 5.65 -16.17
CA LEU A 536 14.36 6.62 -15.69
C LEU A 536 14.17 7.79 -16.65
N GLY A 537 15.23 8.25 -17.30
CA GLY A 537 15.16 9.28 -18.33
C GLY A 537 14.25 8.89 -19.49
N LYS A 538 14.35 7.64 -19.96
CA LYS A 538 13.49 7.11 -21.04
C LYS A 538 12.02 7.07 -20.59
N VAL A 539 11.75 6.60 -19.38
CA VAL A 539 10.41 6.61 -18.77
C VAL A 539 9.85 8.03 -18.67
N TRP A 540 10.68 8.98 -18.23
CA TRP A 540 10.27 10.39 -18.11
C TRP A 540 9.92 11.03 -19.46
N VAL A 541 10.72 10.78 -20.50
CA VAL A 541 10.42 11.30 -21.86
C VAL A 541 9.04 10.81 -22.31
N ARG A 542 8.74 9.52 -22.12
CA ARG A 542 7.42 8.97 -22.42
C ARG A 542 6.32 9.63 -21.58
N ALA A 543 6.54 9.79 -20.28
CA ALA A 543 5.55 10.42 -19.38
C ALA A 543 5.24 11.87 -19.77
N MET A 544 6.24 12.63 -20.22
CA MET A 544 6.08 14.01 -20.67
C MET A 544 5.43 14.11 -22.05
N GLY A 545 5.82 13.23 -22.98
CA GLY A 545 5.31 13.22 -24.35
C GLY A 545 3.99 12.47 -24.50
N GLU A 546 4.07 11.14 -24.46
CA GLU A 546 2.93 10.22 -24.57
C GLU A 546 1.93 10.36 -23.41
N GLY A 547 2.44 10.62 -22.21
CA GLY A 547 1.67 10.62 -20.97
C GLY A 547 0.89 11.91 -20.68
N GLY A 548 1.11 12.98 -21.45
CA GLY A 548 0.39 14.24 -21.28
C GLY A 548 0.75 15.03 -20.02
N LEU A 549 1.90 14.75 -19.37
CA LEU A 549 2.38 15.56 -18.23
C LEU A 549 2.92 16.94 -18.66
N ARG A 550 3.19 17.14 -19.95
CA ARG A 550 3.65 18.44 -20.46
C ARG A 550 2.49 19.44 -20.51
N VAL A 551 2.64 20.56 -19.80
CA VAL A 551 1.75 21.71 -19.98
C VAL A 551 2.09 22.36 -21.33
N PRO A 552 1.15 22.50 -22.28
CA PRO A 552 1.41 23.20 -23.53
C PRO A 552 1.85 24.64 -23.23
N ALA A 553 2.81 25.17 -23.98
CA ALA A 553 3.12 26.59 -23.91
C ALA A 553 1.83 27.37 -24.23
N GLN A 554 1.41 28.26 -23.33
CA GLN A 554 0.34 29.21 -23.64
C GLN A 554 0.79 29.99 -24.88
N SER A 555 0.08 29.78 -25.98
CA SER A 555 0.30 30.45 -27.28
C SER A 555 -0.08 31.92 -27.22
#